data_AF-A0A073JD82-F1
#
_entry.id   AF-A0A073JD82-F1
#
_cell.length_a   1.000
_cell.length_b   1.000
_cell.length_c   1.000
_cell.angle_alpha   90.00
_cell.angle_beta   90.00
_cell.angle_gamma   90.00
#
_symmetry.space_group_name_H-M   'P 1'
#
loop_
_entity.id
_entity.type
_entity.pdbx_description
1 polymer ?
#
loop_
_entity_poly.entity_id
_entity_poly.type
_entity_poly.pdbx_seq_one_letter_code
_entity_poly.pdbx_strand_id
1 'polypeptide(L)' 'MFDLLIWAGAAISLIGLAGLVWCIIRVARAKRAQLDDEAMRAVLQSVVPLNLGALFVSAFGLMLVVLGIFLG' A
#
# COMPACT_ATOMS: atom_id res chain seq x y z
N MET A 1 6.14 -13.33 -23.25
CA MET A 1 6.98 -12.32 -22.56
C MET A 1 6.09 -11.27 -21.87
N PHE A 2 5.09 -10.72 -22.56
CA PHE A 2 4.18 -9.69 -22.03
C PHE A 2 3.28 -10.18 -20.88
N ASP A 3 2.77 -11.42 -20.90
CA ASP A 3 2.01 -11.99 -19.78
C ASP A 3 2.79 -12.02 -18.47
N LEU A 4 4.10 -12.23 -18.53
CA LEU A 4 4.97 -12.23 -17.34
C LEU A 4 5.04 -10.82 -16.71
N LEU A 5 5.04 -9.78 -17.54
CA LEU A 5 5.05 -8.38 -17.10
C LEU A 5 3.72 -7.99 -16.44
N ILE A 6 2.61 -8.45 -17.02
CA ILE A 6 1.25 -8.24 -16.47
C ILE A 6 1.11 -8.96 -15.13
N TRP A 7 1.52 -10.23 -15.04
CA TRP A 7 1.47 -10.99 -13.79
C TRP A 7 2.39 -10.42 -12.71
N ALA A 8 3.60 -10.00 -13.08
CA ALA A 8 4.52 -9.35 -12.15
C ALA A 8 3.98 -8.02 -11.63
N GLY A 9 3.44 -7.17 -12.51
CA GLY A 9 2.80 -5.91 -12.14
C GLY A 9 1.59 -6.14 -11.22
N ALA A 10 0.76 -7.15 -11.52
CA ALA A 10 -0.40 -7.51 -10.72
C ALA A 10 0.02 -7.97 -9.32
N ALA A 11 1.05 -8.81 -9.20
CA ALA A 11 1.60 -9.24 -7.92
C ALA A 11 2.15 -8.06 -7.10
N ILE A 12 2.88 -7.14 -7.72
CA ILE A 12 3.42 -5.95 -7.06
C ILE A 12 2.30 -5.03 -6.57
N SER A 13 1.26 -4.79 -7.39
CA SER A 13 0.09 -4.04 -6.95
C SER A 13 -0.65 -4.71 -5.80
N LEU A 14 -0.79 -6.04 -5.81
CA LEU A 14 -1.45 -6.77 -4.74
C LEU A 14 -0.69 -6.64 -3.42
N ILE A 15 0.65 -6.68 -3.47
CA ILE A 15 1.52 -6.46 -2.30
C ILE A 15 1.37 -5.02 -1.78
N GLY A 16 1.38 -4.02 -2.68
CA GLY A 16 1.15 -2.62 -2.33
C GLY A 16 -0.20 -2.40 -1.65
N LEU A 17 -1.26 -3.01 -2.20
CA LEU A 17 -2.61 -2.96 -1.63
C LEU A 17 -2.68 -3.65 -0.26
N ALA A 18 -2.06 -4.81 -0.09
CA ALA A 18 -2.00 -5.50 1.19
C ALA A 18 -1.30 -4.66 2.27
N GLY A 19 -0.21 -3.95 1.92
CA GLY A 19 0.44 -2.99 2.81
C GLY A 19 -0.47 -1.83 3.22
N LEU A 20 -1.28 -1.34 2.28
CA LEU A 20 -2.26 -0.28 2.52
C LEU A 20 -3.38 -0.73 3.49
N VAL A 21 -3.91 -1.94 3.28
CA VAL A 21 -4.90 -2.58 4.16
C VAL A 21 -4.34 -2.77 5.57
N TRP A 22 -3.07 -3.21 5.70
CA TRP A 22 -2.41 -3.33 6.99
C TRP A 22 -2.33 -1.99 7.72
N CYS A 23 -1.98 -0.91 7.00
CA CYS A 23 -1.95 0.45 7.53
C CYS A 23 -3.32 0.89 8.06
N ILE A 24 -4.38 0.66 7.28
CA ILE A 24 -5.77 0.98 7.67
C ILE A 24 -6.15 0.23 8.95
N ILE A 25 -5.89 -1.08 9.03
CA ILE A 25 -6.22 -1.88 10.22
C ILE A 25 -5.47 -1.36 11.45
N ARG A 26 -4.20 -0.99 11.31
CA ARG A 26 -3.37 -0.47 12.43
C ARG A 26 -3.92 0.85 12.95
N VAL A 27 -4.29 1.77 12.06
CA VAL A 27 -4.91 3.06 12.43
C VAL A 27 -6.30 2.85 13.05
N ALA A 28 -7.12 1.97 12.47
CA ALA A 28 -8.45 1.67 13.00
C ALA A 28 -8.38 1.06 14.40
N ARG A 29 -7.41 0.16 14.65
CA ARG A 29 -7.16 -0.40 15.99
C ARG A 29 -6.69 0.66 16.98
N ALA A 30 -5.77 1.54 16.59
CA ALA A 30 -5.30 2.63 17.43
C ALA A 30 -6.42 3.62 17.79
N LYS A 31 -7.25 3.98 16.80
CA LYS A 31 -8.42 4.83 17.00
C LYS A 31 -9.45 4.18 17.93
N ARG A 32 -9.67 2.86 17.79
CA ARG A 32 -10.60 2.10 18.65
C ARG A 32 -10.08 1.91 20.07
N ALA A 33 -8.77 1.97 20.28
CA ALA A 33 -8.16 1.87 21.60
C ALA A 33 -8.32 3.15 22.46
N GLN A 34 -8.98 4.21 21.95
CA GLN A 34 -9.13 5.51 22.63
C GLN A 34 -7.80 5.99 23.24
N LEU A 35 -6.72 5.86 22.46
CA LEU A 35 -5.40 6.33 22.86
C LEU A 35 -5.44 7.84 23.10
N ASP A 36 -4.73 8.27 24.14
CA ASP A 36 -4.53 9.67 24.47
C ASP A 36 -3.98 10.42 23.23
N ASP A 37 -4.31 11.71 23.09
CA ASP A 37 -4.05 12.48 21.85
C ASP A 37 -2.56 12.43 21.43
N GLU A 38 -1.67 12.36 22.42
CA GLU A 38 -0.23 12.27 22.25
C GLU A 38 0.21 10.89 21.71
N ALA A 39 -0.40 9.81 22.19
CA ALA A 39 -0.17 8.45 21.71
C ALA A 39 -0.79 8.23 20.32
N MET A 40 -1.94 8.84 20.02
CA MET A 40 -2.56 8.82 18.69
C MET A 40 -1.66 9.51 17.66
N ARG A 41 -1.07 10.65 18.00
CA ARG A 41 -0.09 11.35 17.13
C ARG A 41 1.14 10.51 16.84
N ALA A 42 1.70 9.84 17.85
CA ALA A 42 2.86 8.97 17.66
C ALA A 42 2.55 7.80 16.70
N VAL A 43 1.37 7.19 16.84
CA VAL A 43 0.92 6.15 15.91
C VAL A 43 0.78 6.70 14.49
N LEU A 44 0.14 7.86 14.32
CA LEU A 44 -0.02 8.51 13.01
C LEU A 44 1.33 8.82 12.35
N GLN A 45 2.29 9.34 13.10
CA GLN A 45 3.65 9.59 12.59
C GLN A 45 4.35 8.31 12.14
N SER A 46 4.08 7.18 12.79
CA SER A 46 4.68 5.88 12.42
C SER A 46 4.03 5.23 11.18
N VAL A 47 2.74 5.47 10.94
CA VAL A 47 1.97 4.81 9.86
C VAL A 47 1.91 5.61 8.57
N VAL A 48 2.02 6.93 8.61
CA VAL A 48 2.07 7.79 7.41
C VAL A 48 3.19 7.40 6.43
N PRO A 49 4.47 7.23 6.85
CA PRO A 49 5.53 6.81 5.93
C PRO A 49 5.31 5.38 5.40
N LEU A 50 4.76 4.47 6.22
CA LEU A 50 4.42 3.11 5.78
C LEU A 50 3.30 3.12 4.72
N ASN A 51 2.27 3.95 4.93
CA ASN A 51 1.16 4.13 3.99
C ASN A 51 1.63 4.73 2.67
N LEU A 52 2.48 5.77 2.71
CA LEU A 52 3.06 6.35 1.51
C LEU A 52 3.93 5.33 0.76
N GLY A 53 4.76 4.57 1.46
CA GLY A 53 5.54 3.48 0.85
C GLY A 53 4.64 2.45 0.16
N ALA A 54 3.60 1.98 0.83
CA ALA A 54 2.63 1.05 0.26
C ALA A 54 1.89 1.63 -0.97
N LEU A 55 1.53 2.91 -0.92
CA LEU A 55 0.88 3.62 -2.02
C LEU A 55 1.80 3.75 -3.24
N PHE A 56 3.08 4.09 -3.03
CA PHE A 56 4.09 4.10 -4.10
C PHE A 56 4.27 2.72 -4.73
N VAL A 57 4.42 1.68 -3.91
CA VAL A 57 4.53 0.29 -4.41
C VAL A 57 3.30 -0.11 -5.22
N SER A 58 2.10 0.24 -4.75
CA SER A 58 0.85 -0.02 -5.47
C SER A 58 0.77 0.73 -6.80
N ALA A 59 1.21 1.99 -6.84
CA ALA A 59 1.22 2.82 -8.04
C ALA A 59 2.23 2.31 -9.10
N PHE A 60 3.43 1.92 -8.66
CA PHE A 60 4.43 1.31 -9.55
C PHE A 60 3.95 -0.04 -10.12
N GLY A 61 3.33 -0.89 -9.29
CA GLY A 61 2.74 -2.14 -9.77
C GLY A 61 1.68 -1.90 -10.85
N LEU A 62 0.79 -0.92 -10.64
CA LEU A 62 -0.26 -0.59 -11.59
C LEU A 62 0.32 -0.05 -12.89
N MET A 63 1.34 0.81 -12.81
CA MET A 63 2.03 1.34 -13.98
C MET A 63 2.69 0.22 -14.81
N LEU A 64 3.29 -0.78 -14.17
CA LEU A 64 3.86 -1.96 -14.85
C LEU A 64 2.79 -2.82 -15.53
N VAL A 65 1.62 -3.02 -14.90
CA VAL A 65 0.49 -3.72 -15.53
C VAL A 65 0.03 -2.98 -16.77
N VAL A 66 -0.18 -1.66 -16.66
CA VAL A 66 -0.62 -0.83 -17.78
C VAL A 66 0.37 -0.88 -18.93
N LEU A 67 1.67 -0.73 -18.66
CA LEU A 67 2.71 -0.88 -19.68
C LEU A 67 2.70 -2.28 -20.33
N GLY A 68 2.50 -3.34 -19.54
CA GLY A 68 2.38 -4.71 -20.05
C GLY A 68 1.19 -4.92 -20.98
N ILE A 69 0.05 -4.27 -20.69
CA ILE A 69 -1.16 -4.29 -21.55
C ILE A 69 -0.95 -3.48 -22.83
N PHE A 70 -0.29 -2.32 -22.77
CA PHE A 70 -0.07 -1.47 -23.96
C PHE A 70 1.03 -1.99 -24.90
N LEU A 71 2.01 -2.73 -24.39
CA LEU A 71 3.14 -3.26 -25.16
C LEU A 71 2.87 -4.66 -25.77
N GLY A 72 1.79 -5.33 -25.37
CA GLY A 72 1.32 -6.60 -25.90
C GLY A 72 0.14 -6.43 -26.85
#